data_AF-A0A537J6F5-F1
#
_entry.id   AF-A0A537J6F5-F1
#
_cell.length_a   1.000
_cell.length_b   1.000
_cell.length_c   1.000
_cell.angle_alpha   90.00
_cell.angle_beta   90.00
_cell.angle_gamma   90.00
#
_symmetry.space_group_name_H-M   'P 1'
#
loop_
_entity.id
_entity.type
_entity.pdbx_description
1 polymer ?
#
loop_
_entity_poly.entity_id
_entity_poly.type
_entity_poly.pdbx_seq_one_letter_code
_entity_poly.pdbx_strand_id
1 'polypeptide(L)' 'MAPLRGQAEPDRWRAVRGAFALGFSTRMLRGARVAVIDDVMTTGATLSECARVLREQGGAAQVDAIVLARQPWSVI' A
#
# COMPACT_ATOMS: atom_id res chain seq x y z
N MET A 1 -8.33 -12.03 -12.33
CA MET A 1 -8.34 -10.79 -11.51
C MET A 1 -9.08 -9.72 -12.28
N ALA A 2 -10.15 -9.16 -11.71
CA ALA A 2 -10.83 -8.02 -12.31
C ALA A 2 -10.00 -6.73 -12.10
N PRO A 3 -9.97 -5.80 -13.08
CA PRO A 3 -9.23 -4.55 -12.95
C PRO A 3 -9.86 -3.64 -11.88
N LEU A 4 -9.03 -2.99 -11.07
CA LEU A 4 -9.44 -2.07 -9.98
C LEU A 4 -9.95 -0.69 -10.49
N ARG A 5 -10.34 -0.56 -11.75
CA ARG A 5 -10.88 0.72 -12.29
C ARG A 5 -12.40 0.77 -12.05
N GLY A 6 -12.86 1.77 -11.29
CA GLY A 6 -14.26 2.21 -11.28
C GLY A 6 -15.12 1.89 -10.05
N GLN A 7 -14.55 1.48 -8.91
CA GLN A 7 -15.32 1.26 -7.66
C GLN A 7 -15.30 2.53 -6.78
N ALA A 8 -16.44 2.85 -6.14
CA ALA A 8 -16.61 3.99 -5.25
C ALA A 8 -15.63 3.97 -4.06
N GLU A 9 -15.25 5.14 -3.55
CA GLU A 9 -14.16 5.31 -2.55
C GLU A 9 -14.25 4.42 -1.29
N PRO A 10 -15.43 4.19 -0.68
CA PRO A 10 -15.54 3.33 0.50
C PRO A 10 -15.24 1.85 0.21
N ASP A 11 -15.53 1.39 -1.00
CA ASP A 11 -15.40 -0.01 -1.39
C ASP A 11 -13.94 -0.41 -1.67
N ARG A 12 -13.07 0.56 -1.97
CA ARG A 12 -11.65 0.29 -2.24
C ARG A 12 -10.91 -0.27 -1.03
N TRP A 13 -11.21 0.20 0.18
CA TRP A 13 -10.55 -0.31 1.40
C TRP A 13 -10.85 -1.79 1.64
N ARG A 14 -12.10 -2.20 1.42
CA ARG A 14 -12.52 -3.60 1.55
C ARG A 14 -12.00 -4.47 0.42
N ALA A 15 -12.00 -3.95 -0.80
CA ALA A 15 -11.53 -4.67 -1.98
C ALA A 15 -10.02 -4.98 -1.94
N VAL A 16 -9.23 -4.15 -1.26
CA VAL A 16 -7.77 -4.27 -1.25
C VAL A 16 -7.23 -5.08 -0.07
N ARG A 17 -7.97 -5.18 1.04
CA ARG A 17 -7.53 -5.98 2.20
C ARG A 17 -7.32 -7.45 1.81
N GLY A 18 -6.13 -7.99 2.10
CA GLY A 18 -5.76 -9.35 1.74
C GLY A 18 -5.40 -9.55 0.26
N ALA A 19 -5.37 -8.49 -0.55
CA ALA A 19 -5.01 -8.59 -1.96
C ALA A 19 -3.49 -8.76 -2.20
N PHE A 20 -2.66 -8.54 -1.17
CA PHE A 20 -1.21 -8.57 -1.26
C PHE A 20 -0.59 -9.65 -0.37
N ALA A 21 0.52 -10.23 -0.85
CA ALA A 21 1.34 -11.20 -0.14
C ALA A 21 2.81 -11.01 -0.51
N LEU A 22 3.74 -11.46 0.36
CA LEU A 22 5.17 -11.41 0.09
C LEU A 22 5.59 -12.55 -0.84
N GLY A 23 6.24 -12.22 -1.96
CA GLY A 23 6.68 -13.20 -2.95
C GLY A 23 8.11 -13.74 -2.77
N PHE A 24 8.83 -13.31 -1.73
CA PHE A 24 10.25 -13.63 -1.56
C PHE A 24 10.63 -13.77 -0.07
N SER A 25 11.88 -14.21 0.17
CA SER A 25 12.42 -14.39 1.51
C SER A 25 12.33 -13.12 2.35
N THR A 26 11.66 -13.20 3.50
CA THR A 26 11.43 -12.06 4.41
C THR A 26 12.64 -11.74 5.29
N ARG A 27 13.75 -12.47 5.16
CA ARG A 27 14.93 -12.30 6.03
C ARG A 27 15.46 -10.86 6.02
N MET A 28 15.46 -10.20 4.86
CA MET A 28 15.92 -8.82 4.72
C MET A 28 14.93 -7.78 5.28
N LEU A 29 13.67 -8.16 5.47
CA LEU A 29 12.63 -7.25 5.96
C LEU A 29 12.59 -7.20 7.48
N ARG A 30 13.04 -8.26 8.18
CA ARG A 30 13.02 -8.31 9.65
C ARG A 30 13.86 -7.18 10.26
N GLY A 31 13.20 -6.30 11.02
CA GLY A 31 13.81 -5.15 11.67
C GLY A 31 14.14 -3.98 10.72
N ALA A 32 13.82 -4.10 9.42
CA ALA A 32 14.15 -3.09 8.44
C ALA A 32 13.20 -1.88 8.50
N ARG A 33 13.70 -0.73 8.03
CA ARG A 33 12.90 0.45 7.70
C ARG A 33 12.70 0.45 6.18
N VAL A 34 11.45 0.37 5.74
CA VAL A 34 11.10 0.15 4.34
C VAL A 34 10.36 1.37 3.80
N ALA A 35 10.81 1.90 2.66
CA ALA A 35 10.07 2.90 1.91
C ALA A 35 9.30 2.22 0.76
N VAL A 36 7.99 2.42 0.71
CA VAL A 36 7.13 2.02 -0.42
C VAL A 36 6.93 3.24 -1.31
N ILE A 37 7.36 3.15 -2.56
CA ILE A 37 7.27 4.24 -3.54
C ILE A 37 6.13 3.95 -4.49
N ASP A 38 5.25 4.93 -4.69
CA ASP A 38 4.15 4.89 -5.64
C ASP A 38 4.02 6.25 -6.35
N ASP A 39 3.36 6.31 -7.50
CA ASP A 39 3.20 7.58 -8.22
C ASP A 39 2.10 8.45 -7.58
N VAL A 40 0.89 7.90 -7.44
CA VAL A 40 -0.30 8.63 -7.03
C VAL A 40 -1.04 7.87 -5.94
N MET A 41 -1.19 8.53 -4.79
CA MET A 41 -2.09 8.06 -3.75
C MET A 41 -3.49 8.63 -3.94
N THR A 42 -4.47 7.75 -4.02
CA THR A 42 -5.90 8.11 -3.95
C THR A 42 -6.39 8.01 -2.50
N THR A 43 -7.09 6.95 -2.14
CA THR A 43 -7.57 6.71 -0.76
C THR A 43 -6.46 6.22 0.18
N GLY A 44 -5.32 5.77 -0.36
CA GLY A 44 -4.25 5.15 0.44
C GLY A 44 -4.49 3.68 0.79
N ALA A 45 -5.56 3.05 0.30
CA ALA A 45 -5.89 1.65 0.60
C ALA A 45 -4.78 0.68 0.16
N THR A 46 -4.23 0.85 -1.04
CA THR A 46 -3.12 0.04 -1.57
C THR A 46 -1.87 0.14 -0.69
N LEU A 47 -1.40 1.36 -0.43
CA LEU A 47 -0.20 1.60 0.39
C LEU A 47 -0.38 1.09 1.82
N SER A 48 -1.58 1.24 2.38
CA SER A 48 -1.92 0.76 3.72
C SER A 48 -1.85 -0.77 3.81
N GLU A 49 -2.38 -1.47 2.80
CA GLU A 49 -2.31 -2.93 2.76
C GLU A 49 -0.87 -3.43 2.53
N CYS A 50 -0.10 -2.78 1.66
CA CYS A 50 1.33 -3.07 1.51
C CYS A 50 2.08 -2.89 2.84
N ALA A 51 1.85 -1.79 3.56
CA ALA A 51 2.47 -1.55 4.86
C ALA A 51 2.02 -2.57 5.93
N ARG A 52 0.78 -3.05 5.87
CA ARG A 52 0.30 -4.13 6.73
C ARG A 52 1.08 -5.42 6.47
N VAL A 53 1.15 -5.85 5.22
CA VAL A 53 1.85 -7.08 4.81
C VAL A 53 3.35 -7.02 5.15
N LEU A 54 4.02 -5.89 4.87
CA LEU A 54 5.44 -5.71 5.18
C LEU A 54 5.75 -5.75 6.68
N ARG A 55 4.87 -5.22 7.53
CA ARG A 55 5.03 -5.27 8.99
C ARG A 55 4.64 -6.63 9.57
N GLU A 56 3.42 -7.07 9.31
CA GLU A 56 2.84 -8.25 9.96
C GLU A 56 3.45 -9.56 9.44
N GLN A 57 3.71 -9.66 8.14
CA GLN A 57 4.28 -10.89 7.54
C GLN A 57 5.79 -10.77 7.31
N GLY A 58 6.27 -9.55 7.01
CA GLY A 58 7.69 -9.30 6.71
C GLY A 58 8.54 -9.02 7.94
N GLY A 59 7.95 -8.55 9.04
CA GLY A 59 8.68 -8.15 10.25
C GLY A 59 9.40 -6.81 10.13
N ALA A 60 9.01 -5.94 9.19
CA ALA A 60 9.55 -4.59 9.08
C ALA A 60 9.30 -3.79 10.36
N ALA A 61 10.32 -3.09 10.85
CA ALA A 61 10.23 -2.23 12.03
C ALA A 61 9.49 -0.91 11.72
N GLN A 62 9.65 -0.40 10.50
CA GLN A 62 8.98 0.80 10.01
C GLN A 62 8.65 0.66 8.53
N VAL A 63 7.50 1.20 8.13
CA VAL A 63 7.12 1.33 6.72
C VAL A 63 6.63 2.75 6.49
N ASP A 64 7.31 3.45 5.58
CA ASP A 64 6.95 4.80 5.14
C ASP A 64 6.49 4.73 3.67
N ALA A 65 5.50 5.55 3.31
CA ALA A 65 5.03 5.66 1.93
C ALA A 65 5.49 6.99 1.33
N ILE A 66 6.09 6.93 0.13
CA ILE A 66 6.52 8.08 -0.64
C ILE A 66 5.71 8.09 -1.93
N VAL A 67 4.96 9.16 -2.15
CA VAL A 67 4.17 9.35 -3.36
C VAL A 67 4.50 10.65 -4.05
N LEU A 68 4.46 10.66 -5.37
CA LEU A 68 4.65 11.89 -6.15
C LEU A 68 3.46 12.83 -5.99
N ALA A 69 2.23 12.30 -5.92
CA ALA A 69 1.03 13.11 -5.77
C ALA A 69 -0.09 12.43 -4.96
N ARG A 70 -0.98 13.24 -4.36
CA ARG A 70 -2.11 12.77 -3.54
C ARG A 70 -3.42 13.41 -4.02
N GLN A 71 -4.46 12.59 -4.22
CA GLN A 71 -5.82 13.07 -4.48
C GLN A 71 -6.57 13.42 -3.18
N PRO A 72 -7.59 14.32 -3.23
CA PRO A 72 -8.02 15.07 -4.40
C PRO A 72 -7.10 16.26 -4.68
N TRP A 73 -6.85 16.50 -5.96
CA TRP A 73 -6.22 17.73 -6.42
C TRP A 73 -7.28 18.81 -6.54
N SER A 74 -7.18 19.84 -5.71
CA SER A 74 -7.93 21.07 -5.89
C SER A 74 -7.19 21.91 -6.93
N VAL A 75 -7.80 22.09 -8.10
CA VAL A 75 -7.35 23.10 -9.06
C VAL A 75 -7.82 24.45 -8.50
N ILE A 76 -6.88 25.40 -8.34
CA ILE A 76 -7.21 26.82 -8.06
C ILE A 76 -7.66 27.46 -9.37
#